data_AF-A0A6I0EFS0-F1
#
_entry.id   AF-A0A6I0EFS0-F1
#
_cell.length_a   1.000
_cell.length_b   1.000
_cell.length_c   1.000
_cell.angle_alpha   90.00
_cell.angle_beta   90.00
_cell.angle_gamma   90.00
#
_symmetry.space_group_name_H-M   'P 1'
#
loop_
_entity.id
_entity.type
_entity.pdbx_description
1 polymer ?
#
loop_
_entity_poly.entity_id
_entity_poly.type
_entity_poly.pdbx_seq_one_letter_code
_entity_poly.pdbx_strand_id
1 'polypeptide(L)'
;MDTAPNIRAHLDADVHLQSEINHALLAVADGLSAGSDRRLVRILKRTLEASWTEHVSFQEEVVFPIIEARHGQETRDSIDRLRSDHASLSQRHGEVAQALQGMLHGRDADPALLDALLRMTVEQRRSHVHKDAELDKWLPATFTEHETWLCAEWISTRPRPRFPLNLLGATGRPIPRLGGRLH
;
A
#
# COMPACT_ATOMS: atom_id res chain seq x y z
N MET A 1 27.69 -7.99 -6.12
CA MET A 1 27.78 -6.82 -5.22
C MET A 1 26.36 -6.42 -4.93
N ASP A 2 25.87 -6.67 -3.72
CA ASP A 2 24.56 -6.15 -3.31
C ASP A 2 24.69 -4.63 -3.20
N THR A 3 24.04 -3.91 -4.11
CA THR A 3 23.92 -2.45 -4.05
C THR A 3 23.21 -2.07 -2.77
N ALA A 4 23.75 -1.08 -2.05
CA ALA A 4 23.11 -0.54 -0.86
C ALA A 4 21.63 -0.18 -1.13
N PRO A 5 20.72 -0.45 -0.19
CA PRO A 5 19.30 -0.21 -0.42
C PRO A 5 19.02 1.27 -0.66
N ASN A 6 18.23 1.53 -1.70
CA ASN A 6 17.82 2.88 -2.06
C ASN A 6 16.47 3.19 -1.41
N ILE A 7 16.50 3.92 -0.29
CA ILE A 7 15.30 4.29 0.49
C ILE A 7 14.30 5.10 -0.37
N ARG A 8 14.77 6.04 -1.21
CA ARG A 8 13.90 6.82 -2.11
C ARG A 8 13.19 5.92 -3.12
N ALA A 9 13.93 5.01 -3.76
CA ALA A 9 13.33 4.07 -4.69
C ALA A 9 12.29 3.15 -4.01
N HIS A 10 12.51 2.80 -2.73
CA HIS A 10 11.53 2.04 -1.95
C HIS A 10 10.26 2.86 -1.64
N LEU A 11 10.40 4.12 -1.25
CA LEU A 11 9.27 5.05 -1.05
C LEU A 11 8.47 5.22 -2.35
N ASP A 12 9.13 5.50 -3.46
CA ASP A 12 8.48 5.68 -4.76
C ASP A 12 7.70 4.42 -5.19
N ALA A 13 8.31 3.25 -4.99
CA ALA A 13 7.68 1.97 -5.31
C ALA A 13 6.47 1.68 -4.41
N ASP A 14 6.56 2.03 -3.12
CA ASP A 14 5.45 1.88 -2.18
C ASP A 14 4.28 2.82 -2.51
N VAL A 15 4.54 4.12 -2.73
CA VAL A 15 3.51 5.09 -3.16
C VAL A 15 2.81 4.63 -4.42
N HIS A 16 3.58 4.15 -5.41
CA HIS A 16 3.02 3.59 -6.64
C HIS A 16 2.10 2.39 -6.36
N LEU A 17 2.53 1.45 -5.53
CA LEU A 17 1.74 0.28 -5.16
C LEU A 17 0.45 0.67 -4.42
N GLN A 18 0.52 1.60 -3.46
CA GLN A 18 -0.67 2.05 -2.72
C GLN A 18 -1.71 2.68 -3.65
N SER A 19 -1.25 3.43 -4.67
CA SER A 19 -2.10 4.00 -5.72
C SER A 19 -2.75 2.93 -6.60
N GLU A 20 -2.00 1.92 -7.04
CA GLU A 20 -2.55 0.82 -7.84
C GLU A 20 -3.59 -0.02 -7.08
N ILE A 21 -3.41 -0.19 -5.78
CA ILE A 21 -4.42 -0.82 -4.92
C ILE A 21 -5.69 0.02 -4.86
N ASN A 22 -5.58 1.36 -4.78
CA ASN A 22 -6.74 2.24 -4.82
C ASN A 22 -7.50 2.12 -6.15
N HIS A 23 -6.78 2.07 -7.28
CA HIS A 23 -7.38 1.85 -8.60
C HIS A 23 -8.08 0.51 -8.68
N ALA A 24 -7.46 -0.56 -8.18
CA ALA A 24 -8.04 -1.88 -8.15
C ALA A 24 -9.33 -1.95 -7.30
N LEU A 25 -9.34 -1.32 -6.12
CA LEU A 25 -10.53 -1.26 -5.26
C LEU A 25 -11.69 -0.53 -5.95
N LEU A 26 -11.42 0.60 -6.59
CA LEU A 26 -12.43 1.34 -7.36
C LEU A 26 -12.94 0.53 -8.55
N ALA A 27 -12.05 -0.14 -9.28
CA ALA A 27 -12.45 -0.96 -10.42
C ALA A 27 -13.35 -2.15 -9.99
N VAL A 28 -13.14 -2.70 -8.79
CA VAL A 28 -14.07 -3.69 -8.23
C VAL A 28 -15.43 -3.05 -7.92
N ALA A 29 -15.45 -1.89 -7.26
CA ALA A 29 -16.67 -1.17 -6.90
C ALA A 29 -17.50 -0.81 -8.14
N ASP A 30 -16.87 -0.23 -9.16
CA ASP A 30 -17.51 0.14 -10.43
C ASP A 30 -18.06 -1.08 -11.20
N GLY A 31 -17.48 -2.26 -10.97
CA GLY A 31 -17.89 -3.52 -11.61
C GLY A 31 -19.02 -4.28 -10.90
N LEU A 32 -19.46 -3.87 -9.70
CA LEU A 32 -20.36 -4.69 -8.87
C LEU A 32 -21.69 -5.03 -9.56
N SER A 33 -22.27 -4.10 -10.31
CA SER A 33 -23.55 -4.29 -11.01
C SER A 33 -23.42 -5.12 -12.30
N ALA A 34 -22.24 -5.13 -12.93
CA ALA A 34 -21.98 -5.81 -14.20
C ALA A 34 -21.26 -7.16 -14.03
N GLY A 35 -20.93 -7.52 -12.79
CA GLY A 35 -20.08 -8.68 -12.45
C GLY A 35 -18.60 -8.29 -12.43
N SER A 36 -18.08 -7.94 -11.25
CA SER A 36 -16.68 -7.55 -11.07
C SER A 36 -15.72 -8.66 -11.53
N ASP A 37 -14.55 -8.27 -12.03
CA ASP A 37 -13.52 -9.23 -12.45
C ASP A 37 -13.05 -10.08 -11.24
N ARG A 38 -13.48 -11.35 -11.22
CA ARG A 38 -13.11 -12.32 -10.17
C ARG A 38 -11.60 -12.54 -10.06
N ARG A 39 -10.81 -12.24 -11.11
CA ARG A 39 -9.35 -12.27 -11.04
C ARG A 39 -8.83 -11.09 -10.22
N LEU A 40 -9.29 -9.88 -10.49
CA LEU A 40 -8.92 -8.67 -9.75
C LEU A 40 -9.25 -8.81 -8.26
N VAL A 41 -10.44 -9.34 -7.96
CA VAL A 41 -10.90 -9.60 -6.59
C VAL A 41 -9.98 -10.58 -5.85
N ARG A 42 -9.54 -11.64 -6.53
CA ARG A 42 -8.56 -12.59 -5.98
C ARG A 42 -7.19 -11.96 -5.74
N ILE A 43 -6.77 -11.05 -6.61
CA ILE A 43 -5.52 -10.31 -6.43
C ILE A 43 -5.64 -9.43 -5.19
N LEU A 44 -6.65 -8.55 -5.12
CA LEU A 44 -6.89 -7.68 -3.97
C LEU A 44 -7.00 -8.43 -2.66
N LYS A 45 -7.74 -9.55 -2.60
CA LYS A 45 -7.85 -10.37 -1.39
C LYS A 45 -6.50 -10.90 -0.91
N ARG A 46 -5.56 -11.16 -1.83
CA ARG A 46 -4.22 -11.65 -1.51
C ARG A 46 -3.26 -10.51 -1.18
N THR A 47 -3.49 -9.33 -1.75
CA THR A 47 -2.53 -8.22 -1.69
C THR A 47 -2.83 -7.18 -0.67
N LEU A 48 -4.09 -6.80 -0.46
CA LEU A 48 -4.47 -5.61 0.31
C LEU A 48 -3.83 -5.55 1.70
N GLU A 49 -4.06 -6.56 2.52
CA GLU A 49 -3.55 -6.60 3.89
C GLU A 49 -2.02 -6.74 3.90
N ALA A 50 -1.47 -7.66 3.11
CA ALA A 50 -0.03 -7.90 3.06
C ALA A 50 0.76 -6.66 2.57
N SER A 51 0.29 -5.95 1.55
CA SER A 51 0.91 -4.69 1.09
C SER A 51 0.78 -3.58 2.12
N TRP A 52 -0.30 -3.58 2.91
CA TRP A 52 -0.49 -2.60 3.97
C TRP A 52 0.47 -2.86 5.13
N THR A 53 0.61 -4.13 5.54
CA THR A 53 1.59 -4.52 6.56
C THR A 53 3.01 -4.13 6.14
N GLU A 54 3.40 -4.38 4.89
CA GLU A 54 4.71 -3.96 4.38
C GLU A 54 4.87 -2.43 4.42
N HIS A 55 3.89 -1.67 3.91
CA HIS A 55 3.88 -0.19 3.97
C HIS A 55 4.07 0.33 5.40
N VAL A 56 3.20 -0.09 6.32
CA VAL A 56 3.22 0.33 7.72
C VAL A 56 4.56 -0.02 8.36
N SER A 57 5.04 -1.25 8.17
CA SER A 57 6.30 -1.69 8.76
C SER A 57 7.49 -0.89 8.21
N PHE A 58 7.50 -0.56 6.92
CA PHE A 58 8.56 0.25 6.33
C PHE A 58 8.56 1.65 6.92
N GLN A 59 7.38 2.24 7.11
CA GLN A 59 7.28 3.55 7.71
C GLN A 59 7.70 3.55 9.18
N GLU A 60 7.19 2.62 9.98
CA GLU A 60 7.42 2.58 11.41
C GLU A 60 8.85 2.15 11.78
N GLU A 61 9.45 1.25 11.00
CA GLU A 61 10.78 0.71 11.28
C GLU A 61 11.91 1.48 10.57
N VAL A 62 11.61 2.25 9.51
CA VAL A 62 12.64 2.94 8.71
C VAL A 62 12.36 4.44 8.58
N VAL A 63 11.22 4.82 8.01
CA VAL A 63 10.97 6.22 7.62
C VAL A 63 10.79 7.14 8.83
N PHE A 64 9.92 6.77 9.77
CA PHE A 64 9.64 7.57 10.95
C PHE A 64 10.87 7.70 11.86
N PRO A 65 11.65 6.64 12.16
CA PRO A 65 12.89 6.79 12.92
C PRO A 65 13.88 7.78 12.29
N ILE A 66 14.02 7.79 10.97
CA ILE A 66 14.89 8.73 10.26
C ILE A 66 14.40 10.18 10.44
N ILE A 67 13.10 10.40 10.26
CA ILE A 67 12.48 11.72 10.39
C ILE A 67 12.55 12.22 11.85
N GLU A 68 12.17 11.37 12.82
CA GLU A 68 12.18 11.68 14.24
C GLU A 68 13.62 11.98 14.73
N ALA A 69 14.63 11.23 14.28
CA ALA A 69 16.02 11.46 14.65
C ALA A 69 16.57 12.79 14.14
N ARG A 70 16.10 13.27 12.97
CA ARG A 70 16.59 14.51 12.35
C ARG A 70 15.86 15.77 12.81
N HIS A 71 14.55 15.66 13.02
CA HIS A 71 13.67 16.82 13.25
C HIS A 71 13.01 16.83 14.62
N GLY A 72 13.11 15.72 15.36
CA GLY A 72 12.62 15.62 16.73
C GLY A 72 11.13 15.98 16.85
N GLN A 73 10.83 16.87 17.79
CA GLN A 73 9.47 17.18 18.22
C GLN A 73 8.59 17.80 17.10
N GLU A 74 9.18 18.46 16.11
CA GLU A 74 8.44 19.15 15.03
C GLU A 74 7.59 18.21 14.18
N THR A 75 7.94 16.93 14.15
CA THR A 75 7.30 15.92 13.30
C THR A 75 6.39 14.98 14.08
N ARG A 76 6.41 15.03 15.42
CA ARG A 76 5.70 14.08 16.29
C ARG A 76 4.21 14.02 15.98
N ASP A 77 3.54 15.17 15.96
CA ASP A 77 2.08 15.22 15.75
C ASP A 77 1.67 14.67 14.38
N SER A 78 2.47 14.90 13.34
CA SER A 78 2.21 14.35 12.00
C SER A 78 2.37 12.83 11.99
N ILE A 79 3.45 12.32 12.59
CA ILE A 79 3.73 10.89 12.65
C ILE A 79 2.70 10.16 13.52
N ASP A 80 2.29 10.73 14.65
CA ASP A 80 1.28 10.12 15.53
C ASP A 80 -0.09 10.03 14.84
N ARG A 81 -0.44 11.02 14.00
CA ARG A 81 -1.65 10.94 13.15
C ARG A 81 -1.55 9.83 12.12
N LEU A 82 -0.40 9.66 11.46
CA LEU A 82 -0.19 8.57 10.50
C LEU A 82 -0.26 7.19 11.17
N ARG A 83 0.34 7.03 12.36
CA ARG A 83 0.20 5.79 13.16
C ARG A 83 -1.26 5.50 13.53
N SER A 84 -2.04 6.53 13.86
CA SER A 84 -3.48 6.37 14.10
C SER A 84 -4.24 5.94 12.83
N ASP A 85 -3.88 6.50 11.67
CA ASP A 85 -4.44 6.11 10.38
C ASP A 85 -4.05 4.65 10.03
N HIS A 86 -2.83 4.20 10.36
CA HIS A 86 -2.37 2.82 10.16
C HIS A 86 -3.29 1.78 10.78
N ALA A 87 -3.63 1.97 12.06
CA ALA A 87 -4.51 1.07 12.79
C ALA A 87 -5.94 1.08 12.20
N SER A 88 -6.46 2.27 11.92
CA SER A 88 -7.82 2.46 11.38
C SER A 88 -7.99 1.82 10.00
N LEU A 89 -7.01 2.02 9.11
CA LEU A 89 -7.00 1.40 7.79
C LEU A 89 -6.76 -0.10 7.84
N SER A 90 -5.94 -0.59 8.78
CA SER A 90 -5.76 -2.03 8.97
C SER A 90 -7.09 -2.73 9.31
N GLN A 91 -7.91 -2.15 10.17
CA GLN A 91 -9.24 -2.69 10.48
C GLN A 91 -10.12 -2.75 9.21
N ARG A 92 -10.16 -1.65 8.44
CA ARG A 92 -10.98 -1.58 7.22
C ARG A 92 -10.51 -2.52 6.13
N HIS A 93 -9.21 -2.72 5.98
CA HIS A 93 -8.68 -3.73 5.06
C HIS A 93 -9.16 -5.13 5.42
N GLY A 94 -9.26 -5.46 6.72
CA GLY A 94 -9.85 -6.71 7.19
C GLY A 94 -11.33 -6.84 6.80
N GLU A 95 -12.13 -5.78 6.98
CA GLU A 95 -13.54 -5.75 6.57
C GLU A 95 -13.69 -5.94 5.05
N VAL A 96 -12.89 -5.23 4.25
CA VAL A 96 -12.85 -5.38 2.79
C VAL A 96 -12.44 -6.80 2.39
N ALA A 97 -11.39 -7.36 3.00
CA ALA A 97 -10.92 -8.71 2.69
C ALA A 97 -12.00 -9.77 2.95
N GLN A 98 -12.75 -9.64 4.05
CA GLN A 98 -13.89 -10.52 4.35
C GLN A 98 -15.01 -10.38 3.31
N ALA A 99 -15.34 -9.16 2.92
CA ALA A 99 -16.38 -8.91 1.93
C ALA A 99 -16.00 -9.45 0.53
N LEU A 100 -14.76 -9.21 0.09
CA LEU A 100 -14.22 -9.78 -1.16
C LEU A 100 -14.21 -11.31 -1.10
N GLN A 101 -13.89 -11.92 0.05
CA GLN A 101 -13.93 -13.36 0.24
C GLN A 101 -15.36 -13.92 0.13
N GLY A 102 -16.35 -13.21 0.65
CA GLY A 102 -17.77 -13.54 0.51
C GLY A 102 -18.20 -13.56 -0.97
N MET A 103 -17.81 -12.53 -1.72
CA MET A 103 -18.10 -12.44 -3.16
C MET A 103 -17.44 -13.57 -3.97
N LEU A 104 -16.21 -13.96 -3.62
CA LEU A 104 -15.55 -15.10 -4.27
C LEU A 104 -16.27 -16.44 -4.01
N HIS A 105 -16.91 -16.58 -2.85
CA HIS A 105 -17.69 -17.78 -2.52
C HIS A 105 -19.16 -17.72 -2.98
N GLY A 106 -19.57 -16.66 -3.69
CA GLY A 106 -20.95 -16.51 -4.13
C GLY A 106 -21.94 -16.33 -2.99
N ARG A 107 -21.50 -15.77 -1.85
CA ARG A 107 -22.42 -15.34 -0.79
C ARG A 107 -23.13 -14.07 -1.26
N ASP A 108 -24.44 -13.99 -1.00
CA ASP A 108 -25.24 -12.79 -1.25
C ASP A 108 -24.79 -11.68 -0.30
N ALA A 109 -23.82 -10.89 -0.73
CA ALA A 109 -23.52 -9.60 -0.11
C ALA A 109 -24.36 -8.54 -0.81
N ASP A 110 -24.94 -7.61 -0.03
CA ASP A 110 -25.61 -6.44 -0.58
C ASP A 110 -24.59 -5.61 -1.40
N PRO A 111 -24.76 -5.49 -2.73
CA PRO A 111 -23.83 -4.75 -3.58
C PRO A 111 -23.70 -3.28 -3.17
N ALA A 112 -24.74 -2.66 -2.62
CA ALA A 112 -24.71 -1.27 -2.18
C ALA A 112 -23.81 -1.09 -0.94
N LEU A 113 -23.87 -2.03 0.02
CA LEU A 113 -23.00 -2.01 1.19
C LEU A 113 -21.54 -2.26 0.81
N LEU A 114 -21.29 -3.17 -0.14
CA LEU A 114 -19.93 -3.42 -0.63
C LEU A 114 -19.37 -2.22 -1.40
N ASP A 115 -20.17 -1.56 -2.26
CA ASP A 115 -19.76 -0.33 -2.96
C ASP A 115 -19.37 0.76 -1.95
N ALA A 116 -20.22 1.01 -0.96
CA ALA A 116 -19.97 1.99 0.09
C ALA A 116 -18.67 1.67 0.86
N LEU A 117 -18.48 0.41 1.27
CA LEU A 117 -17.28 -0.03 2.00
C LEU A 117 -16.00 0.19 1.17
N LEU A 118 -16.01 -0.19 -0.11
CA LEU A 118 -14.86 -0.03 -1.00
C LEU A 118 -14.52 1.44 -1.22
N ARG A 119 -15.52 2.29 -1.52
CA ARG A 119 -15.32 3.72 -1.76
C ARG A 119 -14.86 4.47 -0.51
N MET A 120 -15.45 4.18 0.65
CA MET A 120 -15.00 4.75 1.92
C MET A 120 -13.56 4.35 2.24
N THR A 121 -13.19 3.09 1.99
CA THR A 121 -11.82 2.62 2.21
C THR A 121 -10.84 3.34 1.28
N VAL A 122 -11.18 3.50 -0.01
CA VAL A 122 -10.35 4.24 -0.96
C VAL A 122 -10.18 5.70 -0.54
N GLU A 123 -11.25 6.37 -0.09
CA GLU A 123 -11.17 7.76 0.35
C GLU A 123 -10.22 7.92 1.55
N GLN A 124 -10.31 7.01 2.52
CA GLN A 124 -9.40 7.02 3.66
C GLN A 124 -7.96 6.72 3.28
N ARG A 125 -7.74 5.75 2.38
CA ARG A 125 -6.40 5.47 1.84
C ARG A 125 -5.82 6.69 1.12
N ARG A 126 -6.63 7.42 0.34
CA ARG A 126 -6.22 8.66 -0.33
C ARG A 126 -5.87 9.76 0.67
N SER A 127 -6.69 9.93 1.71
CA SER A 127 -6.40 10.88 2.79
C SER A 127 -5.09 10.53 3.50
N HIS A 128 -4.85 9.26 3.80
CA HIS A 128 -3.58 8.78 4.37
C HIS A 128 -2.39 9.07 3.44
N VAL A 129 -2.45 8.66 2.18
CA VAL A 129 -1.37 8.90 1.20
C VAL A 129 -1.10 10.39 1.01
N HIS A 130 -2.12 11.25 1.10
CA HIS A 130 -1.92 12.69 1.03
C HIS A 130 -1.13 13.22 2.23
N LYS A 131 -1.49 12.81 3.46
CA LYS A 131 -0.75 13.15 4.68
C LYS A 131 0.67 12.59 4.65
N ASP A 132 0.82 11.39 4.11
CA ASP A 132 2.11 10.73 3.97
C ASP A 132 3.04 11.48 3.01
N ALA A 133 2.50 11.98 1.89
CA ALA A 133 3.25 12.84 0.98
C ALA A 133 3.70 14.16 1.64
N GLU A 134 3.03 14.64 2.71
CA GLU A 134 3.51 15.79 3.46
C GLU A 134 4.82 15.50 4.23
N LEU A 135 5.18 14.22 4.42
CA LEU A 135 6.46 13.82 5.00
C LEU A 135 7.65 14.03 4.05
N ASP A 136 7.43 14.17 2.75
CA ASP A 136 8.51 14.34 1.78
C ASP A 136 9.38 15.56 2.10
N LYS A 137 8.79 16.62 2.65
CA LYS A 137 9.53 17.83 3.06
C LYS A 137 10.49 17.58 4.23
N TRP A 138 10.24 16.53 5.02
CA TRP A 138 11.07 16.13 6.16
C TRP A 138 12.10 15.06 5.77
N LEU A 139 11.94 14.40 4.63
CA LEU A 139 12.91 13.42 4.17
C LEU A 139 14.20 14.10 3.69
N PRO A 140 15.37 13.60 4.12
CA PRO A 140 16.64 14.20 3.72
C PRO A 140 16.93 13.94 2.23
N ALA A 141 17.69 14.85 1.60
CA ALA A 141 18.15 14.66 0.22
C ALA A 141 19.12 13.46 0.09
N THR A 142 19.87 13.18 1.15
CA THR A 142 20.82 12.07 1.24
C THR A 142 20.68 11.34 2.57
N PHE A 143 20.86 10.02 2.54
CA PHE A 143 20.83 9.16 3.72
C PHE A 143 22.25 8.84 4.17
N THR A 144 22.44 8.77 5.49
CA THR A 144 23.68 8.31 6.11
C THR A 144 23.81 6.79 5.96
N GLU A 145 25.00 6.28 6.26
CA GLU A 145 25.25 4.84 6.29
C GLU A 145 24.36 4.12 7.31
N HIS A 146 24.14 4.72 8.48
CA HIS A 146 23.28 4.15 9.52
C HIS A 146 21.81 4.07 9.08
N GLU A 147 21.29 5.11 8.43
CA GLU A 147 19.92 5.12 7.91
C GLU A 147 19.74 4.11 6.76
N THR A 148 20.76 3.99 5.91
CA THR A 148 20.79 2.98 4.85
C THR A 148 20.85 1.56 5.42
N TRP A 149 21.60 1.37 6.51
CA TRP A 149 21.67 0.11 7.23
C TRP A 149 20.32 -0.28 7.86
N LEU A 150 19.59 0.67 8.44
CA LEU A 150 18.23 0.44 8.97
C LEU A 150 17.29 -0.12 7.89
N CYS A 151 17.34 0.45 6.69
CA CYS A 151 16.58 -0.05 5.54
C CYS A 151 17.05 -1.46 5.12
N ALA A 152 18.36 -1.72 5.13
CA ALA A 152 18.92 -3.04 4.82
C ALA A 152 18.47 -4.11 5.82
N GLU A 153 18.45 -3.77 7.11
CA GLU A 153 17.97 -4.62 8.18
C GLU A 153 16.48 -4.93 7.99
N TRP A 154 15.64 -3.90 7.81
CA TRP A 154 14.22 -4.06 7.53
C TRP A 154 14.00 -5.01 6.34
N ILE A 155 14.69 -4.78 5.23
CA ILE A 155 14.67 -5.62 4.03
C ILE A 155 15.03 -7.09 4.34
N SER A 156 16.01 -7.33 5.19
CA SER A 156 16.53 -8.67 5.47
C SER A 156 15.52 -9.55 6.22
N THR A 157 14.57 -8.94 6.93
CA THR A 157 13.51 -9.64 7.67
C THR A 157 12.33 -10.04 6.81
N ARG A 158 12.23 -9.56 5.56
CA ARG A 158 11.07 -9.79 4.70
C ARG A 158 11.16 -11.08 3.87
N PRO A 159 10.03 -11.79 3.68
CA PRO A 159 10.02 -13.04 2.93
C PRO A 159 10.46 -12.84 1.48
N ARG A 160 11.16 -13.85 0.94
CA ARG A 160 11.56 -13.90 -0.48
C ARG A 160 10.63 -14.83 -1.26
N PRO A 161 10.10 -14.42 -2.42
CA PRO A 161 10.35 -13.15 -3.10
C PRO A 161 9.55 -11.98 -2.49
N ARG A 162 10.13 -10.77 -2.47
CA ARG A 162 9.55 -9.62 -1.74
C ARG A 162 8.14 -9.27 -2.24
N PHE A 163 7.21 -9.09 -1.30
CA PHE A 163 5.82 -8.77 -1.57
C PHE A 163 5.64 -7.28 -1.92
N PRO A 164 4.98 -6.91 -3.02
CA PRO A 164 4.90 -7.57 -4.31
C PRO A 164 5.63 -6.73 -5.39
N LEU A 165 6.97 -6.69 -5.37
CA LEU A 165 7.72 -6.31 -6.58
C LEU A 165 7.59 -7.38 -7.68
N ASN A 166 7.15 -8.60 -7.32
CA ASN A 166 6.92 -9.71 -8.25
C ASN A 166 5.62 -9.56 -9.05
N LEU A 167 4.71 -8.66 -8.65
CA LEU A 167 3.51 -8.34 -9.42
C LEU A 167 3.78 -7.28 -10.50
N LEU A 168 4.85 -6.49 -10.34
CA LEU A 168 5.20 -5.41 -11.27
C LEU A 168 6.44 -5.74 -12.14
N GLY A 169 7.33 -6.65 -11.72
CA GLY A 169 8.66 -6.79 -12.34
C GLY A 169 9.07 -8.18 -12.88
N ALA A 170 8.29 -9.25 -12.69
CA ALA A 170 8.86 -10.60 -12.84
C ALA A 170 8.98 -11.17 -14.28
N THR A 171 8.61 -10.46 -15.36
CA THR A 171 8.61 -11.11 -16.70
C THR A 171 9.11 -10.29 -17.88
N GLY A 172 9.56 -9.03 -17.71
CA GLY A 172 9.88 -8.18 -18.87
C GLY A 172 8.70 -8.02 -19.85
N ARG A 173 7.48 -8.37 -19.41
CA ARG A 173 6.26 -8.18 -20.16
C ARG A 173 5.70 -6.81 -19.82
N PRO A 174 5.21 -6.05 -20.80
CA PRO A 174 4.54 -4.79 -20.54
C PRO A 174 3.38 -5.03 -19.58
N ILE A 175 3.34 -4.25 -18.49
CA ILE A 175 2.21 -4.19 -17.57
C ILE A 175 1.00 -3.74 -18.40
N PRO A 176 -0.04 -4.57 -18.58
CA PRO A 176 -1.25 -4.10 -19.22
C PRO A 176 -1.81 -3.00 -18.34
N ARG A 177 -1.90 -1.77 -18.89
CA ARG A 177 -2.66 -0.71 -18.23
C ARG A 177 -4.09 -1.23 -18.03
N LEU A 178 -4.54 -1.32 -16.79
CA LEU A 178 -5.95 -1.54 -16.49
C LEU A 178 -6.73 -0.38 -17.14
N GLY A 179 -7.42 -0.69 -18.25
CA GLY A 179 -8.18 0.29 -19.05
C GLY A 179 -7.72 0.49 -20.51
N GLY A 180 -6.62 -0.14 -20.95
CA GLY A 180 -6.25 -0.13 -22.37
C GLY A 180 -7.09 -1.10 -23.18
N ARG A 181 -7.99 -0.61 -24.04
CA ARG A 181 -8.61 -1.45 -25.08
C ARG A 181 -7.49 -2.04 -25.95
N LEU A 182 -7.44 -3.36 -26.03
CA LEU A 182 -6.66 -4.06 -27.04
C LEU A 182 -7.34 -3.80 -28.39
N HIS A 183 -6.68 -3.03 -29.25
CA HIS A 183 -6.90 -3.05 -30.69
C HIS A 183 -5.84 -3.94 -31.33
#